data_AF-A0A2N3CP68-F1
#
_entry.id   AF-A0A2N3CP68-F1
#
_cell.length_a   1.000
_cell.length_b   1.000
_cell.length_c   1.000
_cell.angle_alpha   90.00
_cell.angle_beta   90.00
_cell.angle_gamma   90.00
#
_symmetry.space_group_name_H-M   'P 1'
#
loop_
_entity.id
_entity.type
_entity.pdbx_description
1 polymer ?
#
loop_
_entity_poly.entity_id
_entity_poly.type
_entity_poly.pdbx_seq_one_letter_code
_entity_poly.pdbx_strand_id
1 'polypeptide(L)'
;KKMAGHMGAARVTTQNLQVVRTDADRGLIMVKGAVPGSKGGWVTIKDAVKKPLPGNVVLPAALKSAAVAAQADDAPEGGESNEG
;
A
#
# COMPACT_ATOMS: atom_id res chain seq x y z
N LYS A 1 1.50 40.52 -11.66
CA LYS A 1 2.62 39.86 -12.37
C LYS A 1 3.10 38.71 -11.50
N LYS A 2 3.27 37.48 -12.04
CA LYS A 2 3.91 36.40 -11.26
C LYS A 2 5.38 36.79 -11.06
N MET A 3 5.83 36.90 -9.81
CA MET A 3 7.22 37.22 -9.45
C MET A 3 7.94 35.92 -9.09
N ALA A 4 9.27 35.90 -9.23
CA ALA A 4 10.08 34.75 -8.86
C ALA A 4 9.99 34.50 -7.34
N GLY A 5 9.88 33.24 -6.94
CA GLY A 5 9.83 32.79 -5.55
C GLY A 5 10.17 31.31 -5.45
N HIS A 6 10.24 30.77 -4.22
CA HIS A 6 10.54 29.36 -3.98
C HIS A 6 9.42 28.45 -4.50
N MET A 7 9.76 27.48 -5.35
CA MET A 7 8.85 26.52 -5.94
C MET A 7 9.18 25.10 -5.46
N GLY A 8 8.15 24.26 -5.29
CA GLY A 8 8.31 22.81 -5.07
C GLY A 8 8.23 22.31 -3.63
N ALA A 9 8.21 23.19 -2.62
CA ALA A 9 8.07 22.78 -1.21
C ALA A 9 6.61 22.56 -0.76
N ALA A 10 5.66 22.55 -1.68
CA ALA A 10 4.24 22.36 -1.37
C ALA A 10 3.83 20.89 -1.48
N ARG A 11 2.95 20.43 -0.58
CA ARG A 11 2.34 19.10 -0.68
C ARG A 11 1.28 19.10 -1.78
N VAL A 12 1.53 18.35 -2.85
CA VAL A 12 0.63 18.22 -4.00
C VAL A 12 0.05 16.80 -4.03
N THR A 13 -1.24 16.69 -4.36
CA THR A 13 -1.93 15.40 -4.51
C THR A 13 -2.52 15.32 -5.92
N THR A 14 -2.03 14.39 -6.74
CA THR A 14 -2.67 14.04 -8.01
C THR A 14 -3.87 13.15 -7.72
N GLN A 15 -5.06 13.58 -8.12
CA GLN A 15 -6.31 12.89 -7.81
C GLN A 15 -6.72 11.95 -8.96
N ASN A 16 -7.47 10.89 -8.63
CA ASN A 16 -8.08 9.96 -9.59
C ASN A 16 -7.10 9.18 -10.48
N LEU A 17 -5.90 8.89 -9.96
CA LEU A 17 -4.99 7.98 -10.62
C LEU A 17 -5.56 6.54 -10.63
N GLN A 18 -5.35 5.82 -11.72
CA GLN A 18 -5.86 4.46 -11.89
C GLN A 18 -4.84 3.44 -11.39
N VAL A 19 -5.25 2.52 -10.54
CA VAL A 19 -4.47 1.33 -10.19
C VAL A 19 -4.65 0.31 -11.30
N VAL A 20 -3.55 -0.12 -11.93
CA VAL A 20 -3.56 -1.06 -13.06
C VAL A 20 -3.43 -2.50 -12.57
N ARG A 21 -2.57 -2.71 -11.57
CA ARG A 21 -2.30 -4.02 -10.99
C ARG A 21 -1.78 -3.87 -9.57
N THR A 22 -2.13 -4.81 -8.72
CA THR A 22 -1.55 -4.98 -7.39
C THR A 22 -0.81 -6.30 -7.36
N ASP A 23 0.40 -6.30 -6.83
CA ASP A 23 1.21 -7.49 -6.58
C ASP A 23 1.25 -7.72 -5.07
N ALA A 24 0.51 -8.73 -4.62
CA ALA A 24 0.40 -9.05 -3.21
C ALA A 24 1.67 -9.70 -2.66
N ASP A 25 2.45 -10.40 -3.47
CA ASP A 25 3.62 -11.12 -2.98
C ASP A 25 4.78 -10.15 -2.70
N ARG A 26 4.98 -9.18 -3.60
CA ARG A 26 6.02 -8.17 -3.47
C ARG A 26 5.58 -6.89 -2.77
N GLY A 27 4.29 -6.77 -2.46
CA GLY A 27 3.72 -5.56 -1.85
C GLY A 27 3.75 -4.33 -2.76
N LEU A 28 3.68 -4.54 -4.08
CA LEU A 28 3.77 -3.45 -5.06
C LEU A 28 2.38 -3.05 -5.57
N ILE A 29 2.20 -1.75 -5.83
CA ILE A 29 1.00 -1.19 -6.44
C ILE A 29 1.42 -0.45 -7.72
N MET A 30 0.89 -0.87 -8.85
CA MET A 30 1.16 -0.27 -10.15
C MET A 30 0.10 0.77 -10.47
N VAL A 31 0.51 2.03 -10.58
CA VAL A 31 -0.39 3.17 -10.84
C VAL A 31 -0.12 3.75 -12.22
N LYS A 32 -1.19 4.02 -12.97
CA LYS A 32 -1.12 4.71 -14.26
C LYS A 32 -1.04 6.21 -14.04
N GLY A 33 0.10 6.81 -14.41
CA GLY A 33 0.32 8.25 -14.37
C GLY A 33 1.55 8.63 -13.54
N ALA A 34 1.65 9.91 -13.19
CA ALA A 34 2.76 10.46 -12.42
C ALA A 34 2.35 10.68 -10.95
N VAL A 35 3.22 10.25 -10.04
CA VAL A 35 3.11 10.55 -8.60
C VAL A 35 4.00 11.75 -8.29
N PRO A 36 3.49 12.80 -7.63
CA PRO A 36 4.28 13.99 -7.32
C PRO A 36 5.35 13.67 -6.27
N GLY A 37 6.57 14.14 -6.53
CA GLY A 37 7.74 13.91 -5.67
C GLY A 37 8.86 13.16 -6.38
N SER A 38 9.97 12.95 -5.68
CA SER A 38 11.10 12.15 -6.14
C SER A 38 10.89 10.66 -5.87
N LYS A 39 11.61 9.81 -6.62
CA LYS A 39 11.67 8.36 -6.37
C LYS A 39 12.13 8.09 -4.93
N GLY A 40 11.46 7.14 -4.26
CA GLY A 40 11.80 6.72 -2.89
C GLY A 40 11.28 7.63 -1.78
N GLY A 41 10.58 8.71 -2.14
CA GLY A 41 9.87 9.54 -1.16
C GLY A 41 8.63 8.85 -0.58
N TRP A 42 8.23 9.28 0.61
CA TRP A 42 7.00 8.82 1.24
C TRP A 42 5.78 9.45 0.56
N VAL A 43 4.79 8.63 0.26
CA VAL A 43 3.53 9.05 -0.37
C VAL A 43 2.35 8.58 0.46
N THR A 44 1.29 9.36 0.47
CA THR A 44 0.03 8.99 1.14
C THR A 44 -1.00 8.64 0.08
N ILE A 45 -1.50 7.41 0.13
CA ILE A 45 -2.54 6.92 -0.78
C ILE A 45 -3.89 7.02 -0.05
N LYS A 46 -4.90 7.53 -0.76
CA LYS A 46 -6.29 7.64 -0.29
C LYS A 46 -7.23 7.24 -1.41
N ASP A 47 -8.42 6.79 -1.04
CA ASP A 47 -9.47 6.47 -2.00
C ASP A 47 -9.90 7.72 -2.77
N ALA A 48 -10.23 7.50 -4.04
CA ALA A 48 -10.63 8.57 -4.94
C ALA A 48 -12.04 9.04 -4.61
N VAL A 49 -12.18 10.30 -4.18
CA VAL A 49 -13.49 10.88 -3.82
C VAL A 49 -14.33 11.30 -5.03
N LYS A 50 -13.71 11.52 -6.20
CA LYS A 50 -14.39 12.06 -7.40
C LYS A 50 -14.88 10.99 -8.37
N LYS A 51 -14.44 9.74 -8.24
CA LYS A 51 -14.90 8.62 -9.07
C LYS A 51 -15.68 7.63 -8.20
N PRO A 52 -16.80 7.08 -8.71
CA PRO A 52 -17.54 6.07 -7.97
C PRO A 52 -16.66 4.85 -7.75
N LEU A 53 -16.71 4.31 -6.53
CA LEU A 53 -16.03 3.09 -6.14
C LEU A 53 -16.60 1.92 -6.96
N PRO A 54 -15.76 1.04 -7.53
CA PRO A 54 -16.27 -0.15 -8.20
C PRO A 54 -16.92 -1.09 -7.17
N GLY A 55 -18.03 -1.75 -7.55
CA GLY A 55 -18.86 -2.53 -6.64
C GLY A 55 -18.26 -3.85 -6.12
N ASN A 56 -17.03 -4.19 -6.51
CA ASN A 56 -16.36 -5.45 -6.18
C ASN A 56 -15.22 -5.27 -5.15
N VAL A 57 -15.23 -4.19 -4.38
CA VAL A 57 -14.22 -3.95 -3.34
C VAL A 57 -14.62 -4.66 -2.05
N VAL A 58 -13.75 -5.53 -1.55
CA VAL A 58 -13.90 -6.16 -0.23
C VAL A 58 -13.46 -5.14 0.83
N LEU A 59 -14.41 -4.64 1.63
CA LEU A 59 -14.14 -3.81 2.81
C LEU A 59 -14.18 -4.70 4.07
N PRO A 60 -13.30 -4.51 5.07
CA PRO A 60 -12.17 -3.58 5.13
C PRO A 60 -10.91 -4.17 4.46
N ALA A 61 -9.96 -3.29 4.13
CA ALA A 61 -8.72 -3.62 3.43
C ALA A 61 -8.05 -4.89 3.99
N ALA A 62 -7.69 -5.83 3.11
CA ALA A 62 -6.87 -6.97 3.45
C ALA A 62 -5.48 -6.49 3.91
N LEU A 63 -5.36 -6.16 5.20
CA LEU A 63 -4.11 -5.85 5.86
C LEU A 63 -3.32 -7.16 5.94
N LYS A 64 -2.26 -7.29 5.13
CA LYS A 64 -1.33 -8.42 5.25
C LYS A 64 -0.70 -8.51 6.66
N SER A 65 -0.67 -7.41 7.40
CA SER A 65 -0.23 -7.41 8.80
C SER A 65 -1.12 -8.23 9.73
N ALA A 66 -2.41 -8.40 9.40
CA ALA A 66 -3.29 -9.31 10.14
C ALA A 66 -3.02 -10.78 9.78
N ALA A 67 -2.64 -11.08 8.53
CA ALA A 67 -2.31 -12.44 8.10
C ALA A 67 -0.95 -12.92 8.65
N VAL A 68 0.03 -12.02 8.78
CA VAL A 68 1.36 -12.34 9.37
C VAL A 68 1.27 -12.56 10.88
N ALA A 69 0.37 -11.87 11.59
CA ALA A 69 0.17 -12.09 13.03
C ALA A 69 -0.40 -13.49 13.34
N ALA A 70 -1.19 -14.08 12.43
CA ALA A 70 -1.78 -15.40 12.62
C ALA A 70 -0.84 -16.58 12.32
N GLN A 71 0.38 -16.33 11.81
CA GLN A 71 1.35 -17.36 11.42
C GLN A 71 2.51 -17.51 12.41
N ALA A 72 2.54 -16.73 13.50
CA ALA A 72 3.58 -16.79 14.51
C ALA A 72 3.28 -17.75 15.68
N ASP A 73 2.07 -18.30 15.76
CA ASP A 73 1.61 -19.14 16.88
C ASP A 73 1.62 -20.66 16.59
N ASP A 74 2.05 -21.12 15.41
CA ASP A 74 2.21 -22.56 15.13
C ASP A 74 3.70 -22.97 15.23
N ALA A 75 4.22 -22.93 16.46
CA ALA A 75 5.36 -23.74 16.84
C ALA A 75 4.81 -25.02 17.48
N PRO A 76 4.85 -26.19 16.82
CA PRO A 76 4.48 -27.43 17.48
C PRO A 76 5.57 -27.78 18.50
N GLU A 77 5.25 -27.57 19.77
CA GLU A 77 5.82 -28.33 20.89
C GLU A 77 5.48 -29.81 20.71
N GLY A 78 6.48 -30.68 20.93
CA GLY A 78 6.27 -32.07 21.33
C GLY A 78 6.48 -33.14 20.25
N GLY A 79 7.63 -33.82 20.34
CA GLY A 79 7.90 -35.09 19.64
C GLY A 79 8.95 -35.89 20.43
N GLU A 80 8.48 -36.94 21.09
CA GLU A 80 9.14 -37.72 22.15
C GLU A 80 10.42 -38.47 21.75
N SER A 81 11.27 -38.67 22.78
CA SER A 81 12.08 -39.87 23.10
C SER A 81 12.87 -40.57 21.98
N ASN A 82 14.19 -40.65 22.17
CA ASN A 82 14.94 -41.85 21.78
C ASN A 82 15.74 -42.35 22.99
N GLU A 83 15.46 -43.60 23.38
CA GLU A 83 16.15 -44.40 24.39
C GLU A 83 17.63 -44.58 24.03
N GLY A 84 18.48 -44.58 25.06
CA GLY A 84 19.87 -45.02 25.02
C GLY A 84 20.17 -45.78 26.30
#